data_AF-A0A1G8VTJ8-F1
#
_entry.id   AF-A0A1G8VTJ8-F1
#
_cell.length_a   1.000
_cell.length_b   1.000
_cell.length_c   1.000
_cell.angle_alpha   90.00
_cell.angle_beta   90.00
_cell.angle_gamma   90.00
#
_symmetry.space_group_name_H-M   'P 1'
#
loop_
_entity.id
_entity.type
_entity.pdbx_description
1 polymer ?
#
loop_
_entity_poly.entity_id
_entity_poly.type
_entity_poly.pdbx_seq_one_letter_code
_entity_poly.pdbx_strand_id
1 'polypeptide(L)'
;MSINRMRRMSVLTAAMTLSALTTLGALPAGASTTEYANALPTNAAPDRTAPNCITDREDKGKVYTTVWVTNECKRYYRVKLIMARGADSRCFSIRPGQTRMSKSRGVSPYLERVVLC
;
A
#
# COMPACT_ATOMS: atom_id res chain seq x y z
N MET A 1 -4.39 -31.23 -15.37
CA MET A 1 -5.10 -31.16 -14.07
C MET A 1 -4.28 -31.91 -13.04
N SER A 2 -3.56 -31.21 -12.16
CA SER A 2 -2.77 -31.83 -11.09
C SER A 2 -3.33 -31.36 -9.76
N ILE A 3 -4.09 -32.24 -9.09
CA ILE A 3 -4.72 -32.02 -7.79
C ILE A 3 -3.77 -32.64 -6.78
N ASN A 4 -3.00 -31.81 -6.05
CA ASN A 4 -2.04 -32.33 -5.11
C ASN A 4 -2.68 -32.56 -3.73
N ARG A 5 -2.42 -33.76 -3.22
CA ARG A 5 -3.10 -34.43 -2.11
C ARG A 5 -2.79 -33.82 -0.75
N MET A 6 -3.82 -33.91 0.10
CA MET A 6 -3.84 -33.88 1.56
C MET A 6 -2.55 -34.36 2.26
N ARG A 7 -2.15 -33.60 3.29
CA ARG A 7 -1.65 -34.18 4.55
C ARG A 7 -2.29 -33.47 5.73
N ARG A 8 -3.16 -34.21 6.43
CA ARG A 8 -3.59 -33.95 7.80
C ARG A 8 -2.42 -34.30 8.72
N MET A 9 -2.15 -33.49 9.75
CA MET A 9 -1.54 -33.95 11.00
C MET A 9 -1.92 -32.98 12.12
N SER A 10 -2.61 -33.54 13.11
CA SER A 10 -3.02 -32.98 14.40
C SER A 10 -1.82 -32.63 15.28
N VAL A 11 -2.00 -31.83 16.33
CA VAL A 11 -1.56 -32.09 17.73
C VAL A 11 -1.91 -30.92 18.68
N LEU A 12 -2.68 -31.29 19.70
CA LEU A 12 -2.78 -30.86 21.11
C LEU A 12 -2.53 -29.41 21.57
N THR A 13 -3.61 -28.83 22.09
CA THR A 13 -3.79 -28.20 23.42
C THR A 13 -2.57 -27.81 24.26
N ALA A 14 -2.53 -26.54 24.67
CA ALA A 14 -2.10 -26.12 26.00
C ALA A 14 -2.93 -24.92 26.47
N ALA A 15 -3.81 -25.16 27.44
CA ALA A 15 -4.45 -24.15 28.25
C ALA A 15 -3.48 -23.77 29.37
N MET A 16 -3.22 -22.48 29.56
CA MET A 16 -2.73 -21.95 30.84
C MET A 16 -3.42 -20.62 31.12
N THR A 17 -4.41 -20.72 31.99
CA THR A 17 -5.04 -19.64 32.74
C THR A 17 -4.03 -19.08 33.74
N LEU A 18 -3.80 -17.76 33.72
CA LEU A 18 -3.19 -17.08 34.87
C LEU A 18 -4.17 -16.06 35.45
N SER A 19 -4.22 -16.12 36.76
CA SER A 19 -5.23 -15.61 37.65
C SER A 19 -4.97 -14.18 38.12
N ALA A 20 -6.08 -13.53 38.50
CA ALA A 20 -6.26 -12.78 39.75
C ALA A 20 -5.64 -11.37 39.95
N LEU A 21 -6.58 -10.42 39.99
CA LEU A 21 -6.91 -9.51 41.11
C LEU A 21 -5.93 -8.41 41.58
N THR A 22 -6.53 -7.20 41.57
CA THR A 22 -6.45 -6.10 42.55
C THR A 22 -5.18 -5.26 42.63
N THR A 23 -5.33 -3.96 42.32
CA THR A 23 -5.16 -2.87 43.29
C THR A 23 -5.76 -1.59 42.73
N LEU A 24 -6.81 -1.10 43.40
CA LEU A 24 -7.38 0.23 43.21
C LEU A 24 -6.42 1.23 43.87
N GLY A 25 -5.63 1.94 43.06
CA GLY A 25 -4.73 3.01 43.51
C GLY A 25 -5.28 4.38 43.10
N ALA A 26 -5.52 5.22 44.09
CA ALA A 26 -6.03 6.59 43.95
C ALA A 26 -4.94 7.58 43.47
N LEU A 27 -5.34 8.47 42.54
CA LEU A 27 -4.93 9.86 42.22
C LEU A 27 -3.51 10.36 42.61
N PRO A 28 -2.81 11.05 41.70
CA PRO A 28 -3.13 12.46 41.45
C PRO A 28 -3.16 12.88 39.98
N ALA A 29 -3.84 14.01 39.75
CA ALA A 29 -3.96 14.74 38.49
C ALA A 29 -2.58 15.12 37.92
N GLY A 30 -2.15 14.40 36.88
CA GLY A 30 -1.08 14.82 35.99
C GLY A 30 -1.67 15.61 34.83
N ALA A 31 -1.45 16.92 34.83
CA ALA A 31 -1.72 17.78 33.68
C ALA A 31 -0.81 17.35 32.52
N SER A 32 -1.30 16.47 31.64
CA SER A 32 -0.65 16.19 30.36
C SER A 32 -1.10 17.23 29.37
N THR A 33 -0.21 18.19 29.12
CA THR A 33 -0.27 19.14 28.02
C THR A 33 -0.70 18.44 26.75
N THR A 34 -1.81 18.89 26.18
CA THR A 34 -2.29 18.48 24.87
C THR A 34 -1.25 18.97 23.87
N GLU A 35 -0.32 18.09 23.49
CA GLU A 35 0.62 18.35 22.42
C GLU A 35 -0.19 18.34 21.13
N TYR A 36 -0.54 19.55 20.68
CA TYR A 36 -1.10 19.78 19.37
C TYR A 36 -0.06 19.30 18.36
N ALA A 37 -0.23 18.06 17.92
CA ALA A 37 0.47 17.52 16.77
C ALA A 37 0.15 18.44 15.59
N ASN A 38 1.08 19.36 15.33
CA ASN A 38 1.09 20.18 14.13
C ASN A 38 1.24 19.20 12.97
N ALA A 39 0.11 18.80 12.40
CA ALA A 39 0.07 18.17 11.09
C ALA A 39 0.60 19.20 10.10
N LEU A 40 1.92 19.18 9.89
CA LEU A 40 2.56 19.94 8.83
C LEU A 40 1.82 19.62 7.53
N PRO A 41 1.30 20.63 6.82
CA PRO A 41 0.71 20.40 5.52
C PRO A 41 1.82 19.81 4.64
N THR A 42 1.69 18.51 4.32
CA THR A 42 2.44 17.92 3.22
C THR A 42 1.97 18.65 1.99
N ASN A 43 2.75 19.65 1.59
CA ASN A 43 2.57 20.39 0.37
C ASN A 43 2.78 19.37 -0.75
N ALA A 44 1.70 18.74 -1.22
CA ALA A 44 1.75 17.86 -2.36
C ALA A 44 2.29 18.70 -3.51
N ALA A 45 3.53 18.42 -3.92
CA ALA A 45 4.07 19.02 -5.12
C ALA A 45 3.06 18.79 -6.25
N PRO A 46 2.85 19.77 -7.14
CA PRO A 46 1.93 19.59 -8.26
C PRO A 46 2.26 18.28 -8.96
N ASP A 47 1.24 17.44 -9.21
CA ASP A 47 1.39 16.14 -9.89
C ASP A 47 2.09 16.37 -11.24
N ARG A 48 3.42 16.21 -11.25
CA ARG A 48 4.21 16.35 -12.47
C ARG A 48 4.09 15.06 -13.25
N THR A 49 3.75 15.15 -14.53
CA THR A 49 3.73 13.98 -15.42
C THR A 49 5.06 13.22 -15.33
N ALA A 50 4.99 11.89 -15.29
CA ALA A 50 6.18 11.06 -15.32
C ALA A 50 7.00 11.33 -16.60
N PRO A 51 8.34 11.24 -16.52
CA PRO A 51 9.19 11.45 -17.69
C PRO A 51 9.04 10.32 -18.69
N ASN A 52 9.30 10.60 -19.97
CA ASN A 52 9.09 9.67 -21.09
C ASN A 52 9.86 8.33 -21.00
N CYS A 53 10.88 8.23 -20.14
CA CYS A 53 11.61 6.99 -19.90
C CYS A 53 10.93 6.08 -18.85
N ILE A 54 9.79 6.48 -18.31
CA ILE A 54 8.87 5.60 -17.59
C ILE A 54 7.88 5.04 -18.60
N THR A 55 7.87 3.73 -18.77
CA THR A 55 6.95 3.03 -19.66
C THR A 55 5.94 2.24 -18.85
N ASP A 56 4.72 2.10 -19.36
CA ASP A 56 3.66 1.34 -18.72
C ASP A 56 3.02 0.33 -19.68
N ARG A 57 2.43 -0.71 -19.08
CA ARG A 57 1.64 -1.72 -19.76
C ARG A 57 0.44 -2.06 -18.89
N GLU A 58 -0.72 -2.22 -19.51
CA GLU A 58 -1.95 -2.56 -18.82
C GLU A 58 -2.52 -3.91 -19.26
N ASP A 59 -3.12 -4.62 -18.30
CA ASP A 59 -4.01 -5.75 -18.52
C ASP A 59 -5.38 -5.38 -17.93
N LYS A 60 -6.32 -5.06 -18.82
CA LYS A 60 -7.62 -4.48 -18.46
C LYS A 60 -8.64 -5.57 -18.18
N GLY A 61 -9.33 -5.45 -17.05
CA GLY A 61 -10.43 -6.33 -16.69
C GLY A 61 -11.68 -5.56 -16.27
N LYS A 62 -12.80 -6.28 -16.12
CA LYS A 62 -14.08 -5.67 -15.73
C LYS A 62 -14.12 -5.21 -14.27
N VAL A 63 -13.39 -5.88 -13.38
CA VAL A 63 -13.36 -5.60 -11.93
C VAL A 63 -11.98 -5.15 -11.46
N TYR A 64 -10.93 -5.63 -12.12
CA TYR A 64 -9.55 -5.30 -11.79
C TYR A 64 -8.78 -4.99 -13.07
N THR A 65 -7.84 -4.07 -12.95
CA THR A 65 -6.83 -3.81 -13.98
C THR A 65 -5.46 -3.89 -13.34
N THR A 66 -4.55 -4.59 -14.00
CA THR A 66 -3.17 -4.71 -13.57
C THR A 66 -2.31 -3.81 -14.45
N VAL A 67 -1.48 -2.98 -13.82
CA VAL A 67 -0.58 -2.06 -14.49
C VAL A 67 0.85 -2.43 -14.11
N TRP A 68 1.69 -2.61 -15.11
CA TRP A 68 3.13 -2.75 -14.97
C TRP A 68 3.79 -1.45 -15.39
N VAL A 69 4.70 -0.96 -14.56
CA VAL A 69 5.44 0.28 -14.81
C VAL A 69 6.91 -0.02 -14.76
N THR A 70 7.62 0.29 -15.82
CA THR A 70 9.06 0.07 -15.95
C THR A 70 9.77 1.40 -15.95
N ASN A 71 10.84 1.49 -15.16
CA ASN A 71 11.70 2.66 -15.17
C ASN A 71 12.92 2.38 -16.06
N GLU A 72 12.90 2.86 -17.29
CA GLU A 72 14.03 2.77 -18.24
C GLU A 72 15.01 3.94 -18.08
N CYS A 73 14.71 4.87 -17.18
CA CYS A 73 15.59 5.98 -16.88
C CYS A 73 16.81 5.53 -16.06
N LYS A 74 17.90 6.30 -16.14
CA LYS A 74 19.14 6.06 -15.38
C LYS A 74 19.08 6.46 -13.89
N ARG A 75 17.92 6.93 -13.39
CA ARG A 75 17.75 7.39 -12.01
C ARG A 75 16.50 6.83 -11.35
N TYR A 76 16.45 6.88 -10.03
CA TYR A 76 15.29 6.48 -9.25
C TYR A 76 14.16 7.48 -9.43
N TYR A 77 12.93 6.96 -9.51
CA TYR A 77 11.72 7.79 -9.47
C TYR A 77 10.73 7.24 -8.45
N ARG A 78 9.96 8.15 -7.88
CA ARG A 78 8.79 7.86 -7.09
C ARG A 78 7.58 8.25 -7.93
N VAL A 79 6.70 7.29 -8.19
CA VAL A 79 5.55 7.48 -9.08
C VAL A 79 4.27 7.08 -8.38
N LYS A 80 3.16 7.64 -8.86
CA LYS A 80 1.79 7.28 -8.52
C LYS A 80 1.02 7.03 -9.81
N LEU A 81 0.19 5.99 -9.80
CA LEU A 81 -0.71 5.66 -10.89
C LEU A 81 -2.07 6.26 -10.59
N ILE A 82 -2.51 7.13 -11.50
CA ILE A 82 -3.84 7.73 -11.47
C ILE A 82 -4.74 6.85 -12.32
N MET A 83 -5.75 6.26 -11.69
CA MET A 83 -6.62 5.28 -12.31
C MET A 83 -7.99 5.89 -12.58
N ALA A 84 -8.45 5.85 -13.83
CA ALA A 84 -9.83 6.14 -14.15
C ALA A 84 -10.73 4.97 -13.74
N ARG A 85 -11.86 5.28 -13.10
CA ARG A 85 -12.88 4.31 -12.63
C ARG A 85 -12.33 3.22 -11.69
N GLY A 86 -11.22 3.49 -11.00
CA GLY A 86 -10.60 2.60 -10.02
C GLY A 86 -9.89 3.39 -8.93
N ALA A 87 -9.35 2.67 -7.95
CA ALA A 87 -8.53 3.30 -6.93
C ALA A 87 -7.13 3.63 -7.48
N ASP A 88 -6.67 4.84 -7.22
CA ASP A 88 -5.27 5.23 -7.44
C ASP A 88 -4.31 4.34 -6.67
N SER A 89 -3.07 4.21 -7.17
CA SER A 89 -2.01 3.61 -6.37
C SER A 89 -1.54 4.56 -5.27
N ARG A 90 -0.85 4.00 -4.27
CA ARG A 90 0.03 4.81 -3.42
C ARG A 90 1.27 5.24 -4.22
N CYS A 91 2.01 6.24 -3.73
CA CYS A 91 3.32 6.57 -4.25
C CYS A 91 4.31 5.43 -3.97
N PHE A 92 4.98 4.92 -5.00
CA PHE A 92 6.01 3.88 -4.86
C PHE A 92 7.25 4.21 -5.68
N SER A 93 8.39 3.69 -5.24
CA SER A 93 9.68 3.91 -5.89
C SER A 93 10.02 2.79 -6.88
N ILE A 94 10.59 3.18 -8.02
CA ILE A 94 11.06 2.28 -9.06
C ILE A 94 12.53 2.57 -9.34
N ARG A 95 13.38 1.56 -9.20
CA ARG A 95 14.82 1.66 -9.50
C ARG A 95 15.04 1.67 -11.03
N PRO A 96 16.17 2.22 -11.53
CA PRO A 96 16.56 2.04 -12.92
C PRO A 96 16.51 0.57 -13.37
N GLY A 97 15.89 0.30 -14.52
CA GLY A 97 15.69 -1.04 -15.08
C GLY A 97 14.65 -1.92 -14.36
N GLN A 98 13.99 -1.41 -13.32
CA GLN A 98 13.00 -2.19 -12.56
C GLN A 98 11.60 -2.03 -13.15
N THR A 99 10.85 -3.13 -13.20
CA THR A 99 9.40 -3.12 -13.40
C THR A 99 8.67 -3.36 -12.07
N ARG A 100 7.63 -2.57 -11.81
CA ARG A 100 6.72 -2.74 -10.68
C ARG A 100 5.31 -2.98 -11.17
N MET A 101 4.63 -3.92 -10.53
CA MET A 101 3.22 -4.23 -10.79
C MET A 101 2.35 -3.59 -9.72
N SER A 102 1.22 -3.02 -10.14
CA SER A 102 0.16 -2.55 -9.26
C SER A 102 -1.20 -3.00 -9.78
N LYS A 103 -2.10 -3.39 -8.88
CA LYS A 103 -3.44 -3.84 -9.23
C LYS A 103 -4.46 -2.86 -8.67
N SER A 104 -5.31 -2.32 -9.53
CA SER A 104 -6.42 -1.46 -9.14
C SER A 104 -7.73 -2.20 -9.27
N ARG A 105 -8.63 -1.96 -8.30
CA ARG A 105 -10.01 -2.46 -8.31
C ARG A 105 -10.95 -1.32 -8.67
N GLY A 106 -11.96 -1.61 -9.49
CA GLY A 106 -12.92 -0.62 -9.94
C GLY A 106 -13.98 -1.18 -10.89
N VAL A 107 -14.73 -0.30 -11.54
CA VAL A 107 -15.72 -0.66 -12.57
C VAL A 107 -15.08 -0.44 -13.94
N SER A 108 -14.58 -1.51 -14.54
CA SER A 108 -13.74 -1.47 -15.75
C SER A 108 -12.62 -0.41 -15.64
N PRO A 109 -11.75 -0.53 -14.61
CA PRO A 109 -10.71 0.47 -14.34
C PRO A 109 -9.66 0.50 -15.46
N TYR A 110 -9.03 1.64 -15.66
CA TYR A 110 -7.90 1.80 -16.59
C TYR A 110 -6.97 2.92 -16.12
N LEU A 111 -5.71 2.86 -16.52
CA LEU A 111 -4.71 3.87 -16.23
C LEU A 111 -5.03 5.13 -17.02
N GLU A 112 -5.17 6.25 -16.31
CA GLU A 112 -5.36 7.56 -16.93
C GLU A 112 -4.02 8.23 -17.19
N ARG A 113 -3.13 8.22 -16.18
CA ARG A 113 -1.77 8.76 -16.27
C ARG A 113 -0.86 8.27 -15.15
N VAL A 114 0.44 8.36 -15.38
CA VAL A 114 1.48 8.19 -14.36
C VAL A 114 2.02 9.57 -13.96
N VAL A 115 2.05 9.84 -12.66
CA VAL A 115 2.56 11.12 -12.11
C VAL A 115 3.71 10.85 -11.15
N LEU A 116 4.57 11.85 -10.98
CA LEU A 116 5.64 11.85 -10.00
C LEU A 116 5.10 12.23 -8.62
N CYS A 117 5.68 11.59 -7.62
CA CYS A 117 5.71 12.08 -6.25
C CYS A 117 7.14 12.56 -5.94
#